data_AF-A0A950QNV5-F1
#
_entry.id   AF-A0A950QNV5-F1
#
_cell.length_a   1.000
_cell.length_b   1.000
_cell.length_c   1.000
_cell.angle_alpha   90.00
_cell.angle_beta   90.00
_cell.angle_gamma   90.00
#
_symmetry.space_group_name_H-M   'P 1'
#
loop_
_entity.id
_entity.type
_entity.pdbx_description
1 polymer ?
#
loop_
_entity_poly.entity_id
_entity_poly.type
_entity_poly.pdbx_seq_one_letter_code
_entity_poly.pdbx_strand_id
1 'polypeptide(L)'
;MAKSVLLFCAALALAGIASADQNTERAVSVRAANLYISPDTHSQRLAVVDRGREVAVLEHSGSQWVHVLASLGGDRSLGLDPDQDEGRDVSGWMLDKGLVRKNTPNGDQIVFGEAADSEAEASRRGGRKGADKDALRLYYRVAEYFPNSPVAGEAAYRSADIGWQLDLQDMRSRPSAKEKDPYMRHQMDEEQMRHVESKYKGTKWADLAAFDLIDNKLCGDWQ
;
A
#
# COMPACT_ATOMS: atom_id res chain seq x y z
N MET A 1 -44.55 -35.30 52.36
CA MET A 1 -45.00 -35.91 51.08
C MET A 1 -44.04 -35.40 50.01
N ALA A 2 -43.04 -36.23 49.62
CA ALA A 2 -42.91 -36.86 48.30
C ALA A 2 -42.63 -35.86 47.16
N LYS A 3 -41.67 -35.98 46.25
CA LYS A 3 -40.60 -36.93 45.84
C LYS A 3 -39.81 -36.15 44.75
N SER A 4 -38.46 -36.16 44.71
CA SER A 4 -37.60 -36.81 43.68
C SER A 4 -37.97 -36.50 42.20
N VAL A 5 -37.11 -36.24 41.21
CA VAL A 5 -35.68 -36.52 40.98
C VAL A 5 -35.29 -35.96 39.57
N LEU A 6 -34.03 -35.51 39.42
CA LEU A 6 -33.13 -35.40 38.24
C LEU A 6 -33.60 -35.13 36.79
N LEU A 7 -32.86 -34.24 36.09
CA LEU A 7 -32.01 -34.51 34.89
C LEU A 7 -31.57 -33.15 34.28
N PHE A 8 -30.35 -32.62 34.49
CA PHE A 8 -29.03 -32.96 33.93
C PHE A 8 -28.86 -32.69 32.42
N CYS A 9 -28.03 -31.68 32.12
CA CYS A 9 -27.14 -31.48 30.97
C CYS A 9 -27.66 -31.52 29.52
N ALA A 10 -27.64 -30.33 28.90
CA ALA A 10 -27.14 -30.13 27.52
C ALA A 10 -26.43 -28.75 27.50
N ALA A 11 -25.12 -28.67 27.81
CA ALA A 11 -24.03 -28.63 26.83
C ALA A 11 -24.34 -27.62 25.70
N LEU A 12 -24.01 -26.33 25.80
CA LEU A 12 -22.66 -25.74 25.82
C LEU A 12 -21.76 -26.27 24.68
N ALA A 13 -22.09 -25.95 23.43
CA ALA A 13 -21.18 -26.11 22.29
C ALA A 13 -21.62 -25.28 21.08
N LEU A 14 -21.53 -23.94 21.16
CA LEU A 14 -21.50 -23.05 19.99
C LEU A 14 -20.78 -21.74 20.38
N ALA A 15 -19.52 -21.87 20.78
CA ALA A 15 -18.59 -20.76 20.87
C ALA A 15 -17.25 -21.24 20.30
N GLY A 16 -16.77 -20.55 19.26
CA GLY A 16 -15.43 -20.75 18.72
C GLY A 16 -15.37 -21.30 17.30
N ILE A 17 -15.95 -20.59 16.33
CA ILE A 17 -15.21 -20.41 15.08
C ILE A 17 -14.28 -19.24 15.39
N ALA A 18 -13.10 -19.55 15.92
CA ALA A 18 -12.05 -18.57 16.06
C ALA A 18 -11.74 -18.03 14.67
N SER A 19 -11.91 -16.72 14.49
CA SER A 19 -11.41 -16.00 13.33
C SER A 19 -9.92 -16.32 13.20
N ALA A 20 -9.55 -17.06 12.15
CA ALA A 20 -8.16 -17.24 11.79
C ALA A 20 -7.58 -15.86 11.41
N ASP A 21 -6.47 -15.53 12.09
CA ASP A 21 -5.53 -14.42 11.86
C ASP A 21 -6.04 -12.98 11.75
N GLN A 22 -6.26 -12.37 12.91
CA GLN A 22 -6.21 -10.91 13.11
C GLN A 22 -4.90 -10.44 13.77
N ASN A 23 -3.90 -11.32 13.93
CA ASN A 23 -2.74 -11.04 14.79
C ASN A 23 -1.38 -11.11 14.09
N THR A 24 -1.34 -11.16 12.75
CA THR A 24 -0.10 -10.93 12.03
C THR A 24 0.21 -9.44 12.05
N GLU A 25 1.20 -9.04 12.84
CA GLU A 25 1.68 -7.66 12.90
C GLU A 25 2.19 -7.23 11.52
N ARG A 26 1.67 -6.13 10.97
CA ARG A 26 2.10 -5.61 9.67
C ARG A 26 2.90 -4.33 9.84
N ALA A 27 3.91 -4.16 9.01
CA ALA A 27 4.78 -3.01 9.01
C ALA A 27 5.08 -2.51 7.59
N VAL A 28 5.36 -1.22 7.49
CA VAL A 28 5.73 -0.55 6.25
C VAL A 28 7.23 -0.32 6.23
N SER A 29 7.88 -0.77 5.17
CA SER A 29 9.29 -0.51 4.88
C SER A 29 9.46 0.94 4.41
N VAL A 30 10.08 1.81 5.21
CA VAL A 30 10.40 3.19 4.76
C VAL A 30 11.72 3.26 3.99
N ARG A 31 12.52 2.20 4.00
CA ARG A 31 13.81 2.14 3.30
C ARG A 31 14.01 0.78 2.67
N ALA A 32 14.73 0.72 1.55
CA ALA A 32 15.07 -0.54 0.93
C ALA A 32 15.87 -1.42 1.93
N ALA A 33 15.43 -2.66 2.12
CA ALA A 33 15.99 -3.56 3.11
C ALA A 33 16.25 -4.96 2.54
N ASN A 34 17.37 -5.56 2.93
CA ASN A 34 17.71 -6.93 2.50
C ASN A 34 16.97 -7.95 3.37
N LEU A 35 16.45 -9.00 2.73
CA LEU A 35 16.03 -10.24 3.38
C LEU A 35 17.20 -11.23 3.38
N TYR A 36 17.38 -11.90 4.50
CA TYR A 36 18.45 -12.85 4.77
C TYR A 36 17.88 -14.22 5.18
N ILE A 37 18.65 -15.28 4.97
CA ILE A 37 18.26 -16.63 5.42
C ILE A 37 18.36 -16.82 6.94
N SER A 38 19.24 -16.05 7.60
CA SER A 38 19.42 -16.05 9.06
C SER A 38 19.60 -14.62 9.58
N PRO A 39 19.40 -14.35 10.89
CA PRO A 39 19.53 -13.01 11.46
C PRO A 39 21.00 -12.56 11.60
N ASP A 40 21.72 -12.50 10.48
CA ASP A 40 23.11 -12.09 10.36
C ASP A 40 23.34 -11.41 9.00
N THR A 41 24.00 -10.25 8.99
CA THR A 41 24.33 -9.50 7.76
C THR A 41 25.36 -10.20 6.87
N HIS A 42 26.07 -11.20 7.38
CA HIS A 42 26.99 -12.03 6.60
C HIS A 42 26.32 -13.25 5.96
N SER A 43 25.06 -13.51 6.28
CA SER A 43 24.31 -14.64 5.71
C SER A 43 23.86 -14.37 4.27
N GLN A 44 23.39 -15.43 3.60
CA GLN A 44 22.94 -15.32 2.21
C GLN A 44 21.73 -14.39 2.11
N ARG A 45 21.83 -13.40 1.21
CA ARG A 45 20.73 -12.50 0.85
C ARG A 45 19.73 -13.23 -0.04
N LEU A 46 18.48 -13.30 0.39
CA LEU A 46 17.37 -13.89 -0.35
C LEU A 46 16.75 -12.89 -1.33
N ALA A 47 16.48 -11.67 -0.87
CA ALA A 47 15.84 -10.64 -1.68
C ALA A 47 16.03 -9.23 -1.10
N VAL A 48 15.43 -8.24 -1.76
CA VAL A 48 15.35 -6.85 -1.32
C VAL A 48 13.88 -6.43 -1.27
N VAL A 49 13.46 -5.88 -0.13
CA VAL A 49 12.16 -5.25 0.06
C VAL A 49 12.31 -3.77 -0.31
N ASP A 50 11.52 -3.31 -1.28
CA ASP A 50 11.52 -1.90 -1.71
C ASP A 50 10.88 -0.97 -0.67
N ARG A 51 11.01 0.34 -0.88
CA ARG A 51 10.35 1.34 -0.04
C ARG A 51 8.84 1.33 -0.28
N GLY A 52 8.08 1.61 0.77
CA GLY A 52 6.60 1.60 0.77
C GLY A 52 5.97 0.20 0.73
N ARG A 53 6.78 -0.87 0.64
CA ARG A 53 6.27 -2.24 0.70
C ARG A 53 5.80 -2.57 2.11
N GLU A 54 4.67 -3.25 2.18
CA GLU A 54 4.20 -3.87 3.41
C GLU A 54 4.92 -5.20 3.63
N VAL A 55 5.24 -5.49 4.88
CA VAL A 55 5.73 -6.79 5.33
C VAL A 55 4.88 -7.29 6.50
N ALA A 56 4.64 -8.59 6.53
CA ALA A 56 4.01 -9.27 7.65
C ALA A 56 5.11 -9.78 8.59
N VAL A 57 5.10 -9.34 9.84
CA VAL A 57 6.05 -9.76 10.87
C VAL A 57 5.59 -11.09 11.47
N LEU A 58 6.45 -12.11 11.36
CA LEU A 58 6.17 -13.47 11.82
C LEU A 58 6.74 -13.71 13.22
N GLU A 59 8.00 -13.29 13.44
CA GLU A 59 8.67 -13.43 14.73
C GLU A 59 9.72 -12.33 14.93
N HIS A 60 9.98 -12.02 16.20
CA HIS A 60 11.02 -11.09 16.64
C HIS A 60 12.20 -11.89 17.20
N SER A 61 13.42 -11.66 16.72
CA SER A 61 14.63 -12.29 17.26
C SER A 61 15.59 -11.23 17.80
N GLY A 62 15.71 -11.20 19.12
CA GLY A 62 16.47 -10.17 19.81
C GLY A 62 15.91 -8.76 19.56
N SER A 63 16.77 -7.75 19.67
CA SER A 63 16.37 -6.33 19.57
C SER A 63 16.53 -5.71 18.18
N GLN A 64 17.07 -6.43 17.20
CA GLN A 64 17.46 -5.84 15.91
C GLN A 64 16.92 -6.58 14.68
N TRP A 65 16.47 -7.82 14.83
CA TRP A 65 16.07 -8.68 13.73
C TRP A 65 14.62 -9.11 13.85
N VAL A 66 13.95 -9.14 12.71
CA VAL A 66 12.58 -9.62 12.56
C VAL A 66 12.52 -10.59 11.39
N HIS A 67 11.83 -11.71 11.58
CA HIS A 67 11.50 -12.60 10.50
C HIS A 67 10.18 -12.12 9.90
N VAL A 68 10.18 -11.91 8.60
CA VAL A 68 9.05 -11.33 7.89
C VAL A 68 8.66 -12.18 6.70
N LEU A 69 7.41 -12.05 6.30
CA LEU A 69 6.91 -12.43 5.00
C LEU A 69 6.71 -11.14 4.18
N ALA A 70 7.44 -11.01 3.07
CA ALA A 70 7.35 -9.86 2.18
C ALA A 70 6.81 -10.28 0.81
N SER A 71 5.81 -9.56 0.32
CA SER A 71 5.32 -9.69 -1.05
C SER A 71 6.16 -8.81 -1.99
N LEU A 72 6.99 -9.45 -2.81
CA LEU A 72 7.90 -8.80 -3.74
C LEU A 72 7.36 -8.87 -5.16
N GLY A 73 7.51 -7.80 -5.95
CA GLY A 73 6.86 -7.71 -7.27
C GLY A 73 5.38 -7.37 -7.15
N GLY A 74 4.69 -7.18 -8.28
CA GLY A 74 3.23 -6.94 -8.40
C GLY A 74 2.59 -6.09 -7.29
N ASP A 75 2.38 -4.78 -7.52
CA ASP A 75 1.61 -3.96 -6.57
C ASP A 75 0.11 -4.02 -6.87
N ARG A 76 -0.49 -5.18 -6.58
CA ARG A 76 -1.92 -5.41 -6.82
C ARG A 76 -2.81 -4.41 -6.08
N SER A 77 -2.37 -3.90 -4.92
CA SER A 77 -3.13 -2.90 -4.15
C SER A 77 -3.26 -1.54 -4.84
N LEU A 78 -2.42 -1.26 -5.83
CA LEU A 78 -2.29 0.07 -6.43
C LEU A 78 -2.58 0.10 -7.92
N GLY A 79 -2.95 -1.04 -8.53
CA GLY A 79 -3.34 -1.12 -9.94
C GLY A 79 -2.24 -0.72 -10.95
N LEU A 80 -1.01 -0.49 -10.47
CA LEU A 80 0.05 0.20 -11.21
C LEU A 80 0.57 -0.51 -12.45
N ASP A 81 0.27 -1.81 -12.61
CA ASP A 81 0.62 -2.60 -13.80
C ASP A 81 -0.04 -3.99 -13.75
N PRO A 82 -1.05 -4.29 -14.59
CA PRO A 82 -1.64 -5.62 -14.67
C PRO A 82 -0.73 -6.65 -15.37
N ASP A 83 0.31 -6.21 -16.09
CA ASP A 83 1.23 -7.07 -16.85
C ASP A 83 2.52 -7.39 -16.06
N GLN A 84 2.67 -6.88 -14.83
CA GLN A 84 3.80 -7.21 -13.95
C GLN A 84 3.65 -8.60 -13.32
N ASP A 85 4.80 -9.28 -13.10
CA ASP A 85 4.93 -10.54 -12.35
C ASP A 85 3.95 -10.58 -11.16
N GLU A 86 3.23 -11.70 -10.99
CA GLU A 86 2.11 -11.93 -10.04
C GLU A 86 2.43 -11.67 -8.54
N GLY A 87 3.61 -11.14 -8.24
CA GLY A 87 4.16 -11.04 -6.92
C GLY A 87 4.64 -12.41 -6.45
N ARG A 88 5.75 -12.43 -5.74
CA ARG A 88 6.22 -13.61 -5.02
C ARG A 88 6.34 -13.26 -3.55
N ASP A 89 5.82 -14.13 -2.70
CA ASP A 89 6.01 -14.01 -1.27
C ASP A 89 7.33 -14.66 -0.88
N VAL A 90 8.17 -13.90 -0.18
CA VAL A 90 9.48 -14.36 0.30
C VAL A 90 9.52 -14.16 1.80
N SER A 91 9.77 -15.25 2.54
CA SER A 91 10.04 -15.19 3.97
C SER A 91 11.54 -15.07 4.22
N GLY A 92 11.93 -14.24 5.19
CA GLY A 92 13.33 -14.13 5.60
C GLY A 92 13.55 -13.16 6.75
N TRP A 93 14.78 -13.11 7.23
CA TRP A 93 15.21 -12.21 8.30
C TRP A 93 15.58 -10.85 7.75
N MET A 94 15.11 -9.78 8.40
CA MET A 94 15.52 -8.42 8.10
C MET A 94 15.76 -7.63 9.37
N LEU A 95 16.45 -6.49 9.23
CA LEU A 95 16.62 -5.56 10.33
C LEU A 95 15.29 -4.84 10.61
N ASP A 96 14.88 -4.75 11.87
CA ASP A 96 13.68 -4.01 12.30
C ASP A 96 13.79 -2.50 12.03
N LYS A 97 15.03 -2.01 11.87
CA LYS A 97 15.29 -0.61 11.54
C LYS A 97 14.62 -0.23 10.22
N GLY A 98 13.76 0.79 10.26
CA GLY A 98 13.05 1.30 9.09
C GLY A 98 11.75 0.56 8.77
N LEU A 99 11.26 -0.26 9.71
CA LEU A 99 9.88 -0.71 9.72
C LEU A 99 9.03 0.23 10.57
N VAL A 100 7.93 0.71 9.99
CA VAL A 100 6.94 1.52 10.69
C VAL A 100 5.67 0.69 10.86
N ARG A 101 5.22 0.54 12.10
CA ARG A 101 4.02 -0.20 12.49
C ARG A 101 2.91 0.81 12.84
N LYS A 102 1.68 0.34 12.94
CA LYS A 102 0.52 1.19 13.32
C LYS A 102 0.68 1.86 14.69
N ASN A 103 1.43 1.24 15.60
CA ASN A 103 1.69 1.75 16.95
C ASN A 103 3.01 2.56 17.05
N THR A 104 3.75 2.74 15.96
CA THR A 104 4.99 3.52 15.97
C THR A 104 4.66 4.99 16.25
N PRO A 105 5.29 5.62 17.28
CA PRO A 105 5.09 7.04 17.57
C PRO A 105 5.41 7.91 16.35
N ASN A 106 4.50 8.83 16.00
CA ASN A 106 4.61 9.69 14.81
C ASN A 106 4.84 8.90 13.50
N GLY A 107 4.38 7.66 13.42
CA GLY A 107 4.56 6.80 12.26
C GLY A 107 3.98 7.40 10.98
N ASP A 108 2.88 8.13 11.09
CA ASP A 108 2.27 8.89 10.01
C ASP A 108 3.23 9.94 9.42
N GLN A 109 3.87 10.74 10.27
CA GLN A 109 4.83 11.76 9.85
C GLN A 109 6.11 11.15 9.27
N ILE A 110 6.57 10.02 9.82
CA ILE A 110 7.77 9.32 9.32
C ILE A 110 7.52 8.80 7.90
N VAL A 111 6.41 8.08 7.69
CA VAL A 111 6.09 7.52 6.37
C VAL A 111 5.78 8.63 5.37
N PHE A 112 5.05 9.68 5.79
CA PHE A 112 4.76 10.83 4.95
C PHE A 112 6.03 11.60 4.54
N GLY A 113 6.97 11.81 5.47
CA GLY A 113 8.23 12.49 5.20
C GLY A 113 9.09 11.72 4.20
N GLU A 114 9.18 10.40 4.36
CA GLU A 114 9.89 9.54 3.40
C GLU A 114 9.20 9.51 2.02
N ALA A 115 7.86 9.57 1.99
CA ALA A 115 7.10 9.69 0.75
C ALA A 115 7.45 10.99 0.01
N ALA A 116 7.49 12.11 0.74
CA ALA A 116 7.86 13.42 0.20
C ALA A 116 9.32 13.45 -0.29
N ASP A 117 10.25 12.82 0.44
CA ASP A 117 11.64 12.69 0.00
C ASP A 117 11.76 11.86 -1.29
N SER A 118 10.95 10.80 -1.42
CA SER A 118 10.91 9.97 -2.63
C SER A 118 10.27 10.71 -3.81
N GLU A 119 9.19 11.48 -3.58
CA GLU A 119 8.56 12.32 -4.60
C GLU A 119 9.52 13.43 -5.07
N ALA A 120 10.20 14.09 -4.13
CA ALA A 120 11.22 15.10 -4.42
C ALA A 120 12.37 14.50 -5.26
N GLU A 121 12.82 13.29 -4.93
CA GLU A 121 13.84 12.59 -5.72
C GLU A 121 13.33 12.24 -7.13
N ALA A 122 12.07 11.83 -7.27
CA ALA A 122 11.45 11.54 -8.57
C ALA A 122 11.35 12.79 -9.46
N SER A 123 11.12 13.96 -8.86
CA SER A 123 11.04 15.24 -9.59
C SER A 123 12.39 15.74 -10.14
N ARG A 124 13.51 15.18 -9.65
CA ARG A 124 14.86 15.62 -10.07
C ARG A 124 15.23 15.00 -11.41
N ARG A 125 15.87 15.81 -12.26
CA ARG A 125 16.51 15.31 -13.47
C ARG A 125 17.63 14.34 -13.11
N GLY A 126 17.48 13.06 -13.49
CA GLY A 126 18.41 12.00 -13.13
C GLY A 126 18.26 11.47 -11.71
N GLY A 127 17.12 11.74 -11.07
CA GLY A 127 16.78 11.18 -9.76
C GLY A 127 16.69 9.65 -9.78
N ARG A 128 16.62 9.08 -8.57
CA ARG A 128 16.55 7.63 -8.37
C ARG A 128 15.38 6.99 -9.16
N LYS A 129 15.71 5.98 -9.96
CA LYS A 129 14.71 5.20 -10.71
C LYS A 129 13.72 4.52 -9.74
N GLY A 130 12.42 4.66 -10.00
CA GLY A 130 11.36 4.07 -9.19
C GLY A 130 10.98 4.86 -7.93
N ALA A 131 11.56 6.06 -7.73
CA ALA A 131 11.22 6.90 -6.58
C ALA A 131 9.78 7.42 -6.61
N ASP A 132 9.22 7.59 -7.81
CA ASP A 132 7.80 7.84 -8.08
C ASP A 132 6.90 6.73 -7.49
N LYS A 133 7.20 5.47 -7.84
CA LYS A 133 6.45 4.31 -7.34
C LYS A 133 6.63 4.12 -5.83
N ASP A 134 7.82 4.43 -5.30
CA ASP A 134 8.06 4.39 -3.85
C ASP A 134 7.25 5.47 -3.12
N ALA A 135 7.24 6.70 -3.63
CA ALA A 135 6.45 7.80 -3.08
C ALA A 135 4.96 7.46 -3.06
N LEU A 136 4.45 6.97 -4.19
CA LEU A 136 3.08 6.50 -4.32
C LEU A 136 2.74 5.47 -3.24
N ARG A 137 3.52 4.40 -3.12
CA ARG A 137 3.30 3.37 -2.08
C ARG A 137 3.31 3.96 -0.69
N LEU A 138 4.31 4.77 -0.35
CA LEU A 138 4.43 5.33 0.99
C LEU A 138 3.24 6.23 1.33
N TYR A 139 2.82 7.09 0.41
CA TYR A 139 1.63 7.93 0.58
C TYR A 139 0.36 7.11 0.77
N TYR A 140 0.17 6.06 -0.04
CA TYR A 140 -0.95 5.13 0.15
C TYR A 140 -0.96 4.52 1.55
N ARG A 141 0.21 4.06 2.03
CA ARG A 141 0.34 3.45 3.36
C ARG A 141 0.01 4.43 4.49
N VAL A 142 0.29 5.72 4.34
CA VAL A 142 -0.14 6.73 5.34
C VAL A 142 -1.66 6.72 5.49
N ALA A 143 -2.39 6.80 4.36
CA ALA A 143 -3.86 6.83 4.36
C ALA A 143 -4.51 5.53 4.85
N GLU A 144 -3.82 4.40 4.67
CA GLU A 144 -4.26 3.08 5.10
C GLU A 144 -3.98 2.81 6.59
N TYR A 145 -2.74 3.07 7.05
CA TYR A 145 -2.31 2.75 8.41
C TYR A 145 -2.72 3.80 9.43
N PHE A 146 -2.80 5.06 9.00
CA PHE A 146 -3.08 6.20 9.86
C PHE A 146 -4.29 7.01 9.36
N PRO A 147 -5.48 6.39 9.21
CA PRO A 147 -6.65 7.05 8.60
C PRO A 147 -7.15 8.27 9.38
N ASN A 148 -6.85 8.35 10.68
CA ASN A 148 -7.23 9.47 11.55
C ASN A 148 -6.16 10.57 11.61
N SER A 149 -5.03 10.41 10.93
CA SER A 149 -3.99 11.43 10.88
C SER A 149 -4.45 12.65 10.08
N PRO A 150 -4.09 13.89 10.48
CA PRO A 150 -4.41 15.08 9.70
C PRO A 150 -3.80 15.07 8.29
N VAL A 151 -2.72 14.32 8.06
CA VAL A 151 -2.08 14.20 6.73
C VAL A 151 -2.66 13.08 5.87
N ALA A 152 -3.60 12.28 6.39
CA ALA A 152 -4.13 11.11 5.67
C ALA A 152 -4.84 11.48 4.36
N GLY A 153 -5.62 12.57 4.35
CA GLY A 153 -6.30 13.05 3.15
C GLY A 153 -5.32 13.55 2.09
N GLU A 154 -4.28 14.27 2.51
CA GLU A 154 -3.22 14.72 1.60
C GLU A 154 -2.48 13.52 1.01
N ALA A 155 -2.07 12.58 1.85
CA ALA A 155 -1.36 11.38 1.42
C ALA A 155 -2.19 10.54 0.43
N ALA A 156 -3.48 10.36 0.70
CA ALA A 156 -4.36 9.63 -0.21
C ALA A 156 -4.42 10.32 -1.59
N TYR A 157 -4.57 11.65 -1.63
CA TYR A 157 -4.56 12.41 -2.88
C TYR A 157 -3.22 12.34 -3.59
N ARG A 158 -2.10 12.56 -2.89
CA ARG A 158 -0.74 12.49 -3.48
C ARG A 158 -0.46 11.13 -4.10
N SER A 159 -0.86 10.04 -3.43
CA SER A 159 -0.76 8.70 -3.98
C SER A 159 -1.58 8.56 -5.26
N ALA A 160 -2.82 9.04 -5.26
CA ALA A 160 -3.70 8.97 -6.42
C ALA A 160 -3.17 9.81 -7.59
N ASP A 161 -2.68 11.03 -7.34
CA ASP A 161 -2.09 11.93 -8.34
C ASP A 161 -0.82 11.34 -8.96
N ILE A 162 0.11 10.79 -8.16
CA ILE A 162 1.29 10.11 -8.74
C ILE A 162 0.85 8.92 -9.60
N GLY A 163 -0.13 8.12 -9.16
CA GLY A 163 -0.68 7.03 -9.95
C GLY A 163 -1.28 7.51 -11.27
N TRP A 164 -2.05 8.59 -11.20
CA TRP A 164 -2.65 9.27 -12.34
C TRP A 164 -1.60 9.75 -13.36
N GLN A 165 -0.53 10.38 -12.89
CA GLN A 165 0.56 10.86 -13.75
C GLN A 165 1.31 9.71 -14.42
N LEU A 166 1.55 8.60 -13.70
CA LEU A 166 2.18 7.41 -14.25
C LEU A 166 1.33 6.76 -15.33
N ASP A 167 0.02 6.61 -15.10
CA ASP A 167 -0.92 6.05 -16.07
C ASP A 167 -1.08 6.97 -17.29
N LEU A 168 -1.14 8.29 -17.09
CA LEU A 168 -1.15 9.27 -18.19
C LEU A 168 0.09 9.15 -19.07
N GLN A 169 1.26 8.98 -18.46
CA GLN A 169 2.51 8.78 -19.19
C GLN A 169 2.51 7.46 -19.97
N ASP A 170 2.04 6.38 -19.34
CA ASP A 170 1.93 5.07 -19.98
C ASP A 170 0.94 5.11 -21.16
N MET A 171 -0.28 5.61 -20.91
CA MET A 171 -1.32 5.83 -21.91
C MET A 171 -0.77 6.55 -23.15
N ARG A 172 -0.09 7.69 -22.96
CA ARG A 172 0.48 8.49 -24.06
C ARG A 172 1.57 7.77 -24.86
N SER A 173 2.26 6.81 -24.24
CA SER A 173 3.33 6.05 -24.88
C SER A 173 2.80 4.88 -25.71
N ARG A 174 1.58 4.40 -25.43
CA ARG A 174 0.97 3.25 -26.11
C ARG A 174 0.62 3.58 -27.57
N PRO A 175 0.74 2.60 -28.50
CA PRO A 175 0.29 2.78 -29.88
C PRO A 175 -1.18 3.20 -29.99
N SER A 176 -2.04 2.70 -29.10
CA SER A 176 -3.47 3.00 -29.04
C SER A 176 -3.78 4.48 -28.79
N ALA A 177 -2.84 5.26 -28.23
CA ALA A 177 -3.03 6.70 -28.04
C ALA A 177 -3.21 7.47 -29.36
N LYS A 178 -2.77 6.89 -30.49
CA LYS A 178 -2.91 7.49 -31.82
C LYS A 178 -4.24 7.14 -32.51
N GLU A 179 -5.05 6.27 -31.90
CA GLU A 179 -6.33 5.87 -32.48
C GLU A 179 -7.31 7.04 -32.52
N LYS A 180 -8.10 7.11 -33.59
CA LYS A 180 -9.10 8.17 -33.77
C LYS A 180 -10.31 7.97 -32.89
N ASP A 181 -10.69 6.73 -32.64
CA ASP A 181 -11.84 6.39 -31.79
C ASP A 181 -11.42 6.43 -30.31
N PRO A 182 -12.07 7.27 -29.46
CA PRO A 182 -11.80 7.32 -28.03
C PRO A 182 -11.94 5.97 -27.32
N TYR A 183 -12.86 5.10 -27.75
CA TYR A 183 -13.05 3.77 -27.14
C TYR A 183 -11.90 2.80 -27.42
N MET A 184 -11.10 3.06 -28.46
CA MET A 184 -9.94 2.26 -28.81
C MET A 184 -8.67 2.74 -28.08
N ARG A 185 -8.75 3.87 -27.35
CA ARG A 185 -7.68 4.37 -26.50
C ARG A 185 -7.74 3.70 -25.13
N HIS A 186 -6.57 3.50 -24.52
CA HIS A 186 -6.47 3.09 -23.12
C HIS A 186 -7.16 4.15 -22.25
N GLN A 187 -8.01 3.71 -21.32
CA GLN A 187 -8.71 4.59 -20.40
C GLN A 187 -7.91 4.67 -19.10
N MET A 188 -7.78 5.87 -18.56
CA MET A 188 -7.08 6.06 -17.29
C MET A 188 -7.86 5.45 -16.13
N ASP A 189 -7.16 4.90 -15.15
CA ASP A 189 -7.76 4.37 -13.93
C ASP A 189 -8.22 5.50 -12.99
N GLU A 190 -9.54 5.62 -12.86
CA GLU A 190 -10.19 6.61 -12.00
C GLU A 190 -10.46 6.12 -10.57
N GLU A 191 -10.20 4.84 -10.25
CA GLU A 191 -10.62 4.21 -8.98
C GLU A 191 -10.05 4.93 -7.77
N GLN A 192 -8.74 5.22 -7.76
CA GLN A 192 -8.08 5.87 -6.63
C GLN A 192 -8.57 7.31 -6.42
N MET A 193 -8.74 8.08 -7.51
CA MET A 193 -9.27 9.45 -7.41
C MET A 193 -10.70 9.46 -6.88
N ARG A 194 -11.55 8.55 -7.36
CA ARG A 194 -12.92 8.37 -6.83
C ARG A 194 -12.93 7.94 -5.37
N HIS A 195 -11.96 7.12 -4.95
CA HIS A 195 -11.80 6.74 -3.55
C HIS A 195 -11.47 7.97 -2.69
N VAL A 196 -10.56 8.84 -3.13
CA VAL A 196 -10.21 10.09 -2.43
C VAL A 196 -11.42 11.00 -2.31
N GLU A 197 -12.12 11.26 -3.42
CA GLU A 197 -13.35 12.07 -3.45
C GLU A 197 -14.40 11.54 -2.47
N SER A 198 -14.61 10.21 -2.45
CA SER A 198 -15.62 9.57 -1.61
C SER A 198 -15.26 9.57 -0.13
N LYS A 199 -13.99 9.29 0.20
CA LYS A 199 -13.52 9.13 1.59
C LYS A 199 -13.28 10.46 2.29
N TYR A 200 -12.83 11.49 1.55
CA TYR A 200 -12.42 12.78 2.11
C TYR A 200 -13.32 13.94 1.66
N LYS A 201 -14.63 13.69 1.50
CA LYS A 201 -15.64 14.68 1.06
C LYS A 201 -15.56 15.99 1.85
N GLY A 202 -15.69 17.11 1.14
CA GLY A 202 -15.67 18.46 1.73
C GLY A 202 -14.28 18.92 2.20
N THR A 203 -13.22 18.20 1.82
CA THR A 203 -11.83 18.64 1.99
C THR A 203 -11.26 19.11 0.66
N LYS A 204 -10.23 19.97 0.72
CA LYS A 204 -9.45 20.40 -0.44
C LYS A 204 -9.00 19.22 -1.32
N TRP A 205 -8.65 18.09 -0.71
CA TRP A 205 -8.13 16.93 -1.42
C TRP A 205 -9.19 16.22 -2.25
N ALA A 206 -10.44 16.17 -1.77
CA ALA A 206 -11.56 15.68 -2.56
C ALA A 206 -11.90 16.64 -3.72
N ASP A 207 -11.81 17.96 -3.49
CA ASP A 207 -12.06 18.95 -4.54
C ASP A 207 -11.01 18.86 -5.67
N LEU A 208 -9.74 18.62 -5.32
CA LEU A 208 -8.68 18.38 -6.30
C LEU A 208 -8.89 17.07 -7.07
N ALA A 209 -9.22 15.96 -6.39
CA ALA A 209 -9.53 14.69 -7.06
C ALA A 209 -10.73 14.82 -8.01
N ALA A 210 -11.77 15.54 -7.60
CA ALA A 210 -12.94 15.80 -8.45
C ALA A 210 -12.57 16.65 -9.68
N PHE A 211 -11.68 17.63 -9.52
CA PHE A 211 -11.16 18.42 -10.63
C PHE A 211 -10.42 17.55 -11.65
N ASP A 212 -9.50 16.68 -11.20
CA ASP A 212 -8.72 15.79 -12.08
C ASP A 212 -9.65 14.83 -12.85
N LEU A 213 -10.68 14.28 -12.20
CA LEU A 213 -11.70 13.43 -12.83
C LEU A 213 -12.55 14.17 -13.88
N ILE A 214 -12.83 15.46 -13.69
CA ILE A 214 -13.55 16.28 -14.67
C ILE A 214 -12.64 16.57 -15.86
N ASP A 215 -11.39 16.94 -15.62
CA ASP A 215 -10.41 17.25 -16.67
C ASP A 215 -10.20 16.06 -17.63
N ASN A 216 -10.14 14.84 -17.08
CA ASN A 216 -10.05 13.61 -17.87
C ASN A 216 -11.20 13.48 -18.89
N LYS A 217 -12.43 13.70 -18.43
CA LYS A 217 -13.64 13.58 -19.26
C LYS A 217 -13.69 14.67 -20.33
N LEU A 218 -13.29 15.88 -19.97
CA LEU A 218 -13.25 16.99 -20.91
C LEU A 218 -12.16 16.81 -21.98
N CYS A 219 -11.04 16.18 -21.69
CA CYS A 219 -9.98 15.99 -22.69
C CYS A 219 -10.24 14.85 -23.69
N GLY A 220 -11.17 13.93 -23.40
CA GLY A 220 -11.53 12.80 -24.26
C GLY A 220 -12.57 13.10 -25.36
N ASP A 221 -13.48 14.02 -25.09
CA ASP A 221 -14.72 14.21 -25.88
C ASP A 221 -14.66 15.37 -26.89
N TRP A 222 -13.57 16.15 -26.92
CA TRP A 222 -13.43 17.31 -27.82
C TRP A 222 -12.62 16.92 -29.07
N GLN A 223 -13.31 16.29 -30.03
CA GLN A 223 -12.86 16.18 -31.43
C GLN A 223 -13.93 16.68 -32.39
#